data_AF-A0A5B2WN45-F1
#
_entry.id   AF-A0A5B2WN45-F1
#
_cell.length_a   1.000
_cell.length_b   1.000
_cell.length_c   1.000
_cell.angle_alpha   90.00
_cell.angle_beta   90.00
_cell.angle_gamma   90.00
#
_symmetry.space_group_name_H-M   'P 1'
#
loop_
_entity.id
_entity.type
_entity.pdbx_description
1 polymer ?
#
loop_
_entity_poly.entity_id
_entity_poly.type
_entity_poly.pdbx_seq_one_letter_code
_entity_poly.pdbx_strand_id
1 'polypeptide(L)'
;MTSSVAWVVWLVDQIPNPPPVAPPGSEQMESIVGNIKWIAGLSLVLCFFAGLAVWSAGRAVDHHRAGRIGAIMMIVGVAGGLAFAIGYPLISHFAGS
;
A
#
# COMPACT_ATOMS: atom_id res chain seq x y z
N MET A 1 30.70 -3.90 -34.88
CA MET A 1 30.26 -4.89 -33.86
C MET A 1 28.75 -4.77 -33.57
N THR A 2 27.91 -4.38 -34.55
CA THR A 2 26.48 -4.09 -34.36
C THR A 2 25.55 -5.12 -35.02
N SER A 3 26.06 -5.93 -35.94
CA SER A 3 25.29 -6.96 -36.66
C SER A 3 24.91 -8.14 -35.78
N SER A 4 25.72 -8.47 -34.78
CA SER A 4 25.49 -9.63 -33.90
C SER A 4 24.33 -9.45 -32.92
N VAL A 5 23.95 -8.21 -32.61
CA VAL A 5 22.83 -7.92 -31.69
C VAL A 5 21.51 -7.85 -32.47
N ALA A 6 21.56 -7.39 -33.72
CA ALA A 6 20.38 -7.24 -34.57
C ALA A 6 19.68 -8.58 -34.87
N TRP A 7 20.45 -9.65 -35.11
CA TRP A 7 19.85 -10.97 -35.36
C TRP A 7 19.23 -11.57 -34.10
N VAL A 8 19.77 -11.29 -32.91
CA VAL A 8 19.22 -11.74 -31.62
C VAL A 8 17.87 -11.07 -31.36
N VAL A 9 17.77 -9.76 -31.55
CA VAL A 9 16.51 -9.01 -31.38
C VAL A 9 15.45 -9.48 -32.38
N TRP A 10 15.83 -9.68 -33.65
CA TRP A 10 14.94 -10.22 -34.67
C TRP A 10 14.42 -11.62 -34.34
N LEU A 11 15.25 -12.48 -33.73
CA LEU A 11 14.87 -13.83 -33.31
C LEU A 11 13.91 -13.81 -32.11
N VAL A 12 14.07 -12.87 -31.19
CA VAL A 12 13.20 -12.71 -30.01
C VAL A 12 11.80 -12.24 -30.41
N ASP A 13 11.69 -11.32 -31.37
CA ASP A 13 10.39 -10.83 -31.89
C ASP A 13 9.61 -11.90 -32.68
N GLN A 14 10.29 -12.91 -33.21
CA GLN A 14 9.68 -14.04 -33.93
C GLN A 14 9.13 -15.11 -32.99
N ILE A 15 9.50 -15.09 -31.69
CA ILE A 15 8.95 -16.01 -30.70
C ILE A 15 7.58 -15.46 -30.31
N PRO A 16 6.48 -16.19 -30.60
CA PRO A 16 5.16 -15.78 -30.14
C PRO A 16 5.19 -15.75 -28.60
N ASN A 17 5.26 -14.55 -28.03
CA ASN A 17 5.08 -14.37 -26.60
C ASN A 17 3.57 -14.33 -26.34
N PRO A 18 2.98 -15.37 -25.73
CA PRO A 18 1.58 -15.30 -25.36
C PRO A 18 1.36 -14.08 -24.46
N PRO A 19 0.20 -13.40 -24.58
CA PRO A 19 -0.14 -12.35 -23.63
C PRO A 19 -0.07 -12.96 -22.21
N PRO A 20 0.40 -12.21 -21.21
CA PRO A 20 0.43 -12.69 -19.84
C PRO A 20 -0.94 -13.25 -19.44
N VAL A 21 -1.01 -14.57 -19.23
CA VAL A 21 -2.22 -15.24 -18.75
C VAL A 21 -2.10 -15.31 -17.23
N ALA A 22 -3.11 -14.78 -16.53
CA ALA A 22 -3.15 -14.83 -15.08
C ALA A 22 -3.04 -16.30 -14.62
N PRO A 23 -2.15 -16.64 -13.67
CA PRO A 23 -2.03 -18.00 -13.17
C PRO A 23 -3.37 -18.51 -12.62
N PRO A 24 -3.74 -19.78 -12.82
CA PRO A 24 -4.98 -20.32 -12.26
C PRO A 24 -5.00 -20.12 -10.73
N GLY A 25 -6.08 -19.56 -10.20
CA GLY A 25 -6.24 -19.21 -8.77
C GLY A 25 -5.77 -17.80 -8.37
N SER A 26 -5.22 -17.01 -9.30
CA SER A 26 -4.81 -15.60 -9.08
C SER A 26 -5.95 -14.70 -8.61
N GLU A 27 -7.18 -14.91 -9.08
CA GLU A 27 -8.36 -14.12 -8.70
C GLU A 27 -8.61 -14.09 -7.18
N GLN A 28 -8.42 -15.23 -6.50
CA GLN A 28 -8.54 -15.30 -5.05
C GLN A 28 -7.42 -14.53 -4.34
N MET A 29 -6.20 -14.60 -4.86
CA MET A 29 -5.07 -13.88 -4.28
C MET A 29 -5.25 -12.37 -4.45
N GLU A 30 -5.68 -11.91 -5.63
CA GLU A 30 -5.97 -10.50 -5.89
C GLU A 30 -7.09 -9.97 -5.00
N SER A 31 -8.15 -10.76 -4.80
CA SER A 31 -9.24 -10.42 -3.87
C SER A 31 -8.76 -10.27 -2.43
N ILE A 32 -7.92 -11.19 -1.93
CA ILE A 32 -7.36 -11.13 -0.58
C ILE A 32 -6.48 -9.88 -0.43
N VAL A 33 -5.58 -9.62 -1.38
CA VAL A 33 -4.70 -8.44 -1.35
C VAL A 33 -5.52 -7.14 -1.40
N GLY A 34 -6.56 -7.10 -2.23
CA GLY A 34 -7.48 -5.96 -2.31
C GLY A 34 -8.17 -5.68 -0.98
N ASN A 35 -8.70 -6.72 -0.33
CA ASN A 35 -9.35 -6.62 0.98
C ASN A 35 -8.38 -6.15 2.07
N ILE A 36 -7.16 -6.68 2.10
CA ILE A 36 -6.13 -6.27 3.07
C ILE A 36 -5.78 -4.80 2.88
N LYS A 37 -5.59 -4.34 1.64
CA LYS A 37 -5.33 -2.93 1.36
C LYS A 37 -6.44 -2.03 1.86
N TRP A 38 -7.69 -2.42 1.65
CA TRP A 38 -8.84 -1.64 2.09
C TRP A 38 -8.93 -1.57 3.62
N ILE A 39 -8.75 -2.71 4.31
CA ILE A 39 -8.72 -2.78 5.78
C ILE A 39 -7.56 -1.94 6.34
N ALA A 40 -6.38 -2.02 5.74
CA ALA A 40 -5.22 -1.21 6.14
C ALA A 40 -5.54 0.28 6.05
N GLY A 41 -6.07 0.75 4.91
CA GLY A 41 -6.48 2.15 4.74
C GLY A 41 -7.53 2.57 5.78
N LEU A 42 -8.57 1.76 5.99
CA LEU A 42 -9.63 2.07 6.94
C LEU A 42 -9.10 2.13 8.39
N SER A 43 -8.24 1.19 8.77
CA SER A 43 -7.67 1.13 10.13
C SER A 43 -6.83 2.38 10.48
N LEU A 44 -6.13 2.97 9.51
CA LEU A 44 -5.36 4.20 9.71
C LEU A 44 -6.28 5.40 9.96
N VAL A 45 -7.38 5.49 9.21
CA VAL A 45 -8.42 6.52 9.40
C VAL A 45 -9.06 6.36 10.79
N LEU A 46 -9.46 5.13 11.14
CA LEU A 46 -10.03 4.85 12.46
C LEU A 46 -9.04 5.14 13.59
N CYS A 47 -7.76 4.82 13.42
CA CYS A 47 -6.70 5.12 14.39
C CYS A 47 -6.60 6.63 14.64
N PHE A 48 -6.65 7.45 13.59
CA PHE A 48 -6.62 8.91 13.72
C PHE A 48 -7.81 9.45 14.51
N PHE A 49 -9.04 9.07 14.12
CA PHE A 49 -10.24 9.56 14.80
C PHE A 49 -10.40 9.00 16.22
N ALA A 50 -10.01 7.75 16.46
CA ALA A 50 -9.93 7.19 17.80
C ALA A 50 -8.90 7.97 18.65
N GLY A 51 -7.75 8.33 18.06
CA GLY A 51 -6.77 9.20 18.71
C GLY A 51 -7.35 10.57 19.08
N LEU A 52 -8.12 11.19 18.19
CA LEU A 52 -8.80 12.46 18.44
C LEU A 52 -9.84 12.36 19.56
N ALA A 53 -10.62 11.29 19.61
CA ALA A 53 -11.54 11.00 20.72
C ALA A 53 -10.79 10.82 22.05
N VAL A 54 -9.71 10.01 22.07
CA VAL A 54 -8.89 9.78 23.27
C VAL A 54 -8.20 11.06 23.73
N TRP A 55 -7.72 11.89 22.80
CA TRP A 55 -7.05 13.16 23.08
C TRP A 55 -7.99 14.20 23.69
N SER A 56 -9.20 14.33 23.13
CA SER A 56 -10.22 15.25 23.62
C SER A 56 -10.78 14.79 24.96
N ALA A 57 -11.09 13.50 25.10
CA ALA A 57 -11.50 12.91 26.38
C ALA A 57 -10.43 13.10 27.45
N GLY A 58 -9.16 12.86 27.12
CA GLY A 58 -8.04 13.04 28.05
C GLY A 58 -7.89 14.48 28.56
N ARG A 59 -8.27 15.49 27.78
CA ARG A 59 -8.33 16.89 28.25
C ARG A 59 -9.59 17.18 29.06
N ALA A 60 -10.73 16.61 28.66
CA ALA A 60 -11.98 16.80 29.37
C ALA A 60 -11.94 16.24 30.81
N VAL A 61 -11.17 15.18 31.06
CA VAL A 61 -10.99 14.58 32.39
C VAL A 61 -9.67 14.96 33.07
N ASP A 62 -8.95 15.96 32.57
CA ASP A 62 -7.63 16.38 33.06
C ASP A 62 -6.57 15.26 33.16
N HIS A 63 -6.76 14.19 32.39
CA HIS A 63 -5.86 13.04 32.37
C HIS A 63 -4.76 13.25 31.32
N HIS A 64 -3.70 13.95 31.73
CA HIS A 64 -2.57 14.33 30.88
C HIS A 64 -1.96 13.15 30.09
N ARG A 65 -1.91 11.96 30.69
CA ARG A 65 -1.38 10.74 30.04
C ARG A 65 -2.28 10.28 28.88
N ALA A 66 -3.59 10.32 29.06
CA ALA A 66 -4.56 9.92 28.02
C ALA A 66 -4.51 10.92 26.84
N GLY A 67 -4.42 12.22 27.15
CA GLY A 67 -4.25 13.27 26.13
C GLY A 67 -3.01 13.04 25.27
N ARG A 68 -1.88 12.64 25.87
CA ARG A 68 -0.65 12.31 25.14
C ARG A 68 -0.81 11.07 24.25
N ILE A 69 -1.45 10.01 24.74
CA ILE A 69 -1.68 8.78 23.96
C ILE A 69 -2.51 9.10 22.72
N GLY A 70 -3.59 9.88 22.85
CA GLY A 70 -4.41 10.28 21.71
C GLY A 70 -3.63 11.08 20.66
N ALA A 71 -2.74 11.98 21.09
CA ALA A 71 -1.83 12.68 20.17
C ALA A 71 -0.89 11.73 19.43
N ILE A 72 -0.32 10.73 20.11
CA ILE A 72 0.54 9.73 19.48
C ILE A 72 -0.24 8.91 18.46
N MET A 73 -1.46 8.48 18.78
CA MET A 73 -2.33 7.75 17.85
C MET A 73 -2.62 8.56 16.58
N MET A 74 -2.90 9.86 16.72
CA MET A 74 -3.09 10.75 15.57
C MET A 74 -1.84 10.85 14.70
N ILE A 75 -0.65 11.02 15.32
CA ILE A 75 0.63 11.07 14.59
C ILE A 75 0.86 9.75 13.85
N VAL A 76 0.61 8.60 14.50
CA VAL A 76 0.74 7.28 13.87
C VAL A 76 -0.25 7.11 12.73
N GLY A 77 -1.50 7.54 12.89
CA GLY A 77 -2.51 7.50 11.83
C GLY A 77 -2.10 8.33 10.61
N VAL A 78 -1.58 9.54 10.81
CA VAL A 78 -1.09 10.41 9.72
C VAL A 78 0.17 9.85 9.07
N ALA A 79 1.19 9.51 9.87
CA ALA A 79 2.46 8.98 9.36
C ALA A 79 2.25 7.64 8.63
N GLY A 80 1.44 6.75 9.20
CA GLY A 80 1.04 5.50 8.57
C GLY A 80 0.21 5.74 7.30
N GLY A 81 -0.70 6.72 7.31
CA GLY A 81 -1.45 7.15 6.12
C GLY A 81 -0.57 7.63 4.99
N LEU A 82 0.42 8.47 5.28
CA LEU A 82 1.41 8.94 4.30
C LEU A 82 2.26 7.79 3.77
N ALA A 83 2.76 6.92 4.66
CA ALA A 83 3.53 5.74 4.27
C ALA A 83 2.70 4.80 3.38
N PHE A 84 1.41 4.60 3.65
CA PHE A 84 0.52 3.80 2.82
C PHE A 84 0.25 4.46 1.46
N ALA A 85 -0.01 5.76 1.45
CA ALA A 85 -0.28 6.53 0.23
C ALA A 85 0.92 6.61 -0.72
N ILE A 86 2.15 6.61 -0.19
CA ILE A 86 3.38 6.67 -0.99
C ILE A 86 3.90 5.26 -1.31
N GLY A 87 3.88 4.37 -0.32
CA GLY A 87 4.46 3.03 -0.42
C GLY A 87 3.73 2.14 -1.42
N TYR A 88 2.39 2.18 -1.44
CA TYR A 88 1.64 1.36 -2.39
C TYR A 88 1.92 1.75 -3.86
N PRO A 89 1.81 3.02 -4.27
CA PRO A 89 2.18 3.42 -5.63
C PRO A 89 3.63 3.15 -5.99
N LEU A 90 4.58 3.33 -5.07
CA LEU A 90 5.99 3.02 -5.32
C LEU A 90 6.19 1.55 -5.63
N ILE A 91 5.62 0.66 -4.82
CA ILE A 91 5.74 -0.79 -5.03
C ILE A 91 5.08 -1.18 -6.36
N SER A 92 3.88 -0.66 -6.64
CA SER A 92 3.19 -0.90 -7.91
C SER A 92 4.01 -0.45 -9.13
N HIS A 93 4.63 0.73 -9.05
CA HIS A 93 5.48 1.25 -10.11
C HIS A 93 6.67 0.32 -10.43
N PHE A 94 7.34 -0.21 -9.40
CA PHE A 94 8.44 -1.17 -9.60
C PHE A 94 7.98 -2.58 -9.98
N ALA A 95 6.77 -2.98 -9.62
CA ALA A 95 6.20 -4.28 -9.93
C ALA A 95 5.67 -4.40 -11.37
N GLY A 96 5.62 -3.29 -12.12
CA GLY A 96 5.10 -3.27 -13.50
C GLY A 96 3.57 -3.35 -13.59
N SER A 97 2.87 -3.04 -12.49
CA SER A 97 1.41 -2.98 -12.39
C SER A 97 0.88 -1.56 -12.50
#